data_AF-A0A0A0E8Z7-F1
#
_entry.id   AF-A0A0A0E8Z7-F1
#
_cell.length_a   1.000
_cell.length_b   1.000
_cell.length_c   1.000
_cell.angle_alpha   90.00
_cell.angle_beta   90.00
_cell.angle_gamma   90.00
#
_symmetry.space_group_name_H-M   'P 1'
#
loop_
_entity.id
_entity.type
_entity.pdbx_description
1 polymer ?
#
loop_
_entity_poly.entity_id
_entity_poly.type
_entity_poly.pdbx_seq_one_letter_code
_entity_poly.pdbx_strand_id
1 'polypeptide(L)'
;MLEELEDSREAVGARLKKVREILGMAKKEFAEKAGISEQVYGPFENAKRDLSLQSAKKLRKAYSLPLDFLYFGKTDDLPTRISREL
;
A
#
# COMPACT_ATOMS: atom_id res chain seq x y z
N MET A 1 -7.90 -4.90 -16.19
CA MET A 1 -8.22 -4.42 -14.82
C MET A 1 -7.00 -3.70 -14.26
N LEU A 2 -7.12 -2.86 -13.23
CA LEU A 2 -5.96 -2.22 -12.57
C LEU A 2 -4.95 -3.24 -12.01
N GLU A 3 -5.37 -4.49 -11.85
CA GLU A 3 -4.53 -5.65 -11.51
C GLU A 3 -3.42 -5.94 -12.54
N GLU A 4 -3.60 -5.53 -13.81
CA GLU A 4 -2.60 -5.71 -14.89
C GLU A 4 -1.52 -4.61 -14.90
N LEU A 5 -1.67 -3.57 -14.07
CA LEU A 5 -0.80 -2.39 -14.09
C LEU A 5 0.27 -2.40 -13.00
N GLU A 6 0.62 -3.59 -12.48
CA GLU A 6 1.69 -3.87 -11.52
C GLU A 6 1.94 -2.73 -10.51
N ASP A 7 3.02 -1.95 -10.73
CA ASP A 7 3.52 -0.88 -9.88
C ASP A 7 3.24 0.53 -10.39
N SER A 8 2.38 0.67 -11.39
CA SER A 8 1.94 1.99 -11.85
C SER A 8 1.35 2.78 -10.69
N ARG A 9 1.55 4.10 -10.73
CA ARG A 9 1.09 5.00 -9.68
C ARG A 9 -0.42 4.91 -9.47
N GLU A 10 -1.17 4.75 -10.54
CA GLU A 10 -2.62 4.56 -10.55
C GLU A 10 -3.02 3.25 -9.86
N ALA A 11 -2.31 2.15 -10.13
CA ALA A 11 -2.56 0.86 -9.49
C ALA A 11 -2.27 0.91 -7.99
N VAL A 12 -1.14 1.51 -7.59
CA VAL A 12 -0.78 1.71 -6.17
C VAL A 12 -1.83 2.56 -5.46
N GLY A 13 -2.20 3.71 -6.03
CA GLY A 13 -3.22 4.59 -5.46
C GLY A 13 -4.57 3.90 -5.29
N ALA A 14 -4.99 3.12 -6.29
CA ALA A 14 -6.23 2.35 -6.23
C ALA A 14 -6.21 1.27 -5.15
N ARG A 15 -5.08 0.55 -4.97
CA ARG A 15 -4.92 -0.43 -3.88
C ARG A 15 -5.02 0.24 -2.51
N LEU A 16 -4.35 1.37 -2.30
CA LEU A 16 -4.43 2.13 -1.06
C LEU A 16 -5.88 2.54 -0.74
N LYS A 17 -6.59 3.07 -1.74
CA LYS A 17 -8.00 3.44 -1.63
C LYS A 17 -8.86 2.24 -1.25
N LYS A 18 -8.68 1.12 -1.96
CA LYS A 18 -9.46 -0.10 -1.75
C LYS A 18 -9.29 -0.66 -0.34
N VAL A 19 -8.05 -0.74 0.15
CA VAL A 19 -7.76 -1.18 1.52
C VAL A 19 -8.45 -0.27 2.53
N ARG A 20 -8.28 1.06 2.39
CA ARG A 20 -8.89 2.03 3.29
C ARG A 20 -10.42 1.88 3.35
N GLU A 21 -11.05 1.71 2.18
CA GLU A 21 -12.51 1.50 2.07
C GLU A 21 -12.96 0.19 2.70
N ILE A 22 -12.21 -0.91 2.52
CA ILE A 22 -12.49 -2.20 3.18
C ILE A 22 -12.43 -2.07 4.71
N LEU A 23 -11.49 -1.26 5.23
CA LEU A 23 -11.38 -0.98 6.66
C LEU A 23 -12.43 0.02 7.18
N GLY A 24 -13.25 0.61 6.30
CA GLY A 24 -14.30 1.55 6.67
C GLY A 24 -13.79 2.92 7.16
N MET A 25 -12.55 3.30 6.81
CA MET A 25 -11.88 4.48 7.37
C MET A 25 -11.94 5.69 6.44
N ALA A 26 -12.03 6.88 7.03
CA ALA A 26 -11.77 8.14 6.34
C ALA A 26 -10.27 8.28 6.00
N LYS A 27 -9.92 9.11 5.00
CA LYS A 27 -8.52 9.35 4.60
C LYS A 27 -7.66 9.80 5.77
N LYS A 28 -8.16 10.77 6.55
CA LYS A 28 -7.50 11.26 7.76
C LYS A 28 -7.21 10.17 8.77
N GLU A 29 -8.23 9.41 9.16
CA GLU A 29 -8.11 8.32 10.14
C GLU A 29 -7.09 7.27 9.68
N PHE A 30 -7.20 6.84 8.41
CA PHE A 30 -6.31 5.84 7.83
C PHE A 30 -4.85 6.31 7.81
N ALA A 31 -4.60 7.57 7.47
CA ALA A 31 -3.27 8.15 7.46
C ALA A 31 -2.71 8.29 8.90
N GLU A 32 -3.48 8.88 9.81
CA GLU A 32 -3.03 9.20 11.16
C GLU A 32 -2.74 7.94 11.98
N LYS A 33 -3.56 6.89 11.84
CA LYS A 33 -3.30 5.58 12.47
C LYS A 33 -2.01 4.92 11.97
N ALA A 34 -1.57 5.23 10.74
CA ALA A 34 -0.26 4.82 10.23
C ALA A 34 0.88 5.80 10.59
N GLY A 35 0.61 6.88 11.33
CA GLY A 35 1.60 7.92 11.63
C GLY A 35 1.99 8.76 10.41
N ILE A 36 1.05 8.98 9.49
CA ILE A 36 1.17 9.80 8.27
C ILE A 36 0.12 10.91 8.34
N SER A 37 0.42 12.13 7.92
CA SER A 37 -0.63 13.15 7.81
C SER A 37 -1.53 12.90 6.60
N GLU A 38 -2.79 13.32 6.68
CA GLU A 38 -3.72 13.22 5.54
C GLU A 38 -3.17 13.91 4.27
N GLN A 39 -2.50 15.05 4.43
CA GLN A 39 -1.87 15.81 3.35
C GLN A 39 -0.75 15.02 2.66
N VAL A 40 -0.05 14.17 3.40
CA VAL A 40 0.99 13.29 2.83
C VAL A 40 0.36 12.07 2.17
N TYR A 41 -0.67 11.48 2.77
CA TYR A 41 -1.35 10.30 2.25
C TYR A 41 -2.18 10.57 0.99
N GLY A 42 -2.92 11.67 0.96
CA GLY A 42 -3.86 12.01 -0.12
C GLY A 42 -3.25 11.94 -1.52
N PRO A 43 -2.07 12.53 -1.79
CA PRO A 43 -1.38 12.43 -3.07
C PRO A 43 -1.02 11.00 -3.49
N PHE A 44 -0.77 10.07 -2.54
CA PHE A 44 -0.51 8.66 -2.86
C PHE A 44 -1.79 7.98 -3.35
N GLU A 45 -2.88 8.09 -2.61
CA GLU A 45 -4.16 7.48 -2.97
C GLU A 45 -4.71 8.05 -4.29
N ASN A 46 -4.52 9.35 -4.52
CA ASN A 46 -5.00 10.04 -5.73
C ASN A 46 -4.05 9.89 -6.94
N ALA A 47 -3.01 9.05 -6.84
CA ALA A 47 -2.00 8.86 -7.87
C ALA A 47 -1.34 10.17 -8.35
N LYS A 48 -1.19 11.16 -7.46
CA LYS A 48 -0.47 12.42 -7.72
C LYS A 48 1.00 12.34 -7.30
N ARG A 49 1.36 11.34 -6.49
CA ARG A 49 2.72 11.08 -6.04
C ARG A 49 2.93 9.59 -5.81
N ASP A 50 4.11 9.08 -6.11
CA ASP A 50 4.47 7.69 -5.82
C ASP A 50 4.51 7.44 -4.31
N LEU A 51 4.10 6.24 -3.89
CA LEU A 51 4.14 5.83 -2.51
C LEU A 51 5.60 5.69 -2.05
N SER A 52 6.06 6.59 -1.18
CA SER A 52 7.42 6.51 -0.66
C SER A 52 7.60 5.27 0.22
N LEU A 53 8.79 4.65 0.17
CA LEU A 53 9.12 3.48 1.00
C LEU A 53 8.90 3.73 2.50
N GLN A 54 9.17 4.96 2.97
CA GLN A 54 8.92 5.33 4.37
C GLN A 54 7.44 5.28 4.73
N SER A 55 6.57 5.76 3.84
CA SER A 55 5.11 5.70 4.03
C SER A 55 4.60 4.27 3.90
N ALA A 56 5.14 3.49 2.95
CA ALA A 56 4.79 2.08 2.80
C ALA A 56 5.16 1.24 4.03
N LYS A 57 6.35 1.46 4.62
CA LYS A 57 6.76 0.81 5.87
C LYS A 57 5.83 1.14 7.05
N LYS A 58 5.37 2.39 7.13
CA LYS A 58 4.38 2.84 8.12
C LYS A 58 3.03 2.14 7.94
N LEU A 59 2.52 2.10 6.70
CA LEU A 59 1.28 1.39 6.37
C LEU A 59 1.38 -0.11 6.65
N ARG A 60 2.50 -0.75 6.28
CA ARG A 60 2.80 -2.15 6.63
C ARG A 60 2.69 -2.37 8.13
N LYS A 61 3.33 -1.53 8.94
CA LYS A 61 3.34 -1.67 10.39
C LYS A 61 1.93 -1.50 10.99
N ALA A 62 1.13 -0.57 10.47
CA ALA A 62 -0.17 -0.24 11.02
C ALA A 62 -1.28 -1.24 10.63
N TYR A 63 -1.19 -1.81 9.44
CA TYR A 63 -2.26 -2.60 8.83
C TYR A 63 -1.84 -4.02 8.43
N SER A 64 -0.61 -4.43 8.74
CA SER A 64 -0.03 -5.72 8.33
C SER A 64 -0.08 -5.97 6.82
N LEU A 65 0.04 -4.90 6.02
CA LEU A 65 0.05 -4.96 4.56
C LEU A 65 1.48 -5.23 4.05
N PRO A 66 1.74 -6.34 3.34
CA PRO A 66 3.05 -6.59 2.74
C PRO A 66 3.45 -5.47 1.77
N LEU A 67 4.75 -5.18 1.68
CA LEU A 67 5.24 -4.17 0.73
C LEU A 67 4.97 -4.60 -0.71
N ASP A 68 5.15 -5.90 -1.02
CA ASP A 68 4.87 -6.45 -2.34
C ASP A 68 3.41 -6.29 -2.74
N PHE A 69 2.49 -6.43 -1.79
CA PHE A 69 1.08 -6.12 -2.04
C PHE A 69 0.87 -4.63 -2.32
N LEU A 70 1.44 -3.74 -1.50
CA LEU A 70 1.27 -2.29 -1.67
C LEU A 70 1.79 -1.82 -3.05
N TYR A 71 2.96 -2.32 -3.46
CA TYR A 71 3.62 -1.91 -4.70
C TYR A 71 3.18 -2.69 -5.92
N PHE A 72 2.96 -4.01 -5.83
CA PHE A 72 2.73 -4.87 -7.00
C PHE A 72 1.38 -5.60 -6.96
N GLY A 73 0.60 -5.46 -5.89
CA GLY A 73 -0.68 -6.14 -5.76
C GLY A 73 -0.58 -7.66 -5.52
N LYS A 74 0.63 -8.18 -5.31
CA LYS A 74 0.85 -9.60 -5.03
C LYS A 74 0.36 -9.97 -3.64
N THR A 75 -0.31 -11.10 -3.53
CA THR A 75 -0.86 -11.61 -2.25
C THR A 75 -0.19 -12.92 -1.83
N ASP A 76 0.70 -13.41 -2.68
CA ASP A 76 1.47 -14.63 -2.59
C ASP A 76 2.95 -14.31 -2.31
N ASP A 77 3.56 -15.12 -1.43
CA ASP A 77 4.92 -14.94 -0.94
C ASP A 77 5.98 -15.69 -1.81
N LEU A 78 7.24 -15.31 -1.53
CA LEU A 78 8.51 -15.78 -2.10
C LEU A 78 8.52 -17.26 -2.55
N PRO A 79 9.10 -17.58 -3.73
CA PRO A 79 9.26 -18.98 -4.15
C PRO A 79 9.94 -19.83 -3.08
N THR A 80 9.27 -20.92 -2.67
CA THR A 80 9.63 -21.82 -1.56
C THR A 80 11.13 -22.18 -1.47
N ARG A 81 11.83 -22.23 -2.61
CA ARG A 81 13.26 -22.56 -2.67
C ARG A 81 14.16 -21.54 -1.96
N ILE A 82 13.86 -20.25 -2.04
CA ILE A 82 14.69 -19.19 -1.42
C ILE A 82 14.40 -19.09 0.08
N SER A 83 13.15 -19.30 0.49
CA SER A 83 12.74 -19.23 1.91
C SER A 83 13.44 -20.23 2.82
N ARG A 84 13.96 -21.33 2.27
CA ARG A 84 14.65 -22.38 3.04
C ARG A 84 16.14 -22.10 3.27
N GLU A 85 16.68 -21.10 2.60
CA GLU A 85 18.10 -20.72 2.62
C GLU A 85 18.35 -19.40 3.40
N LEU A 86 17.28 -18.80 3.96
CA LEU A 86 17.30 -17.61 4.81
C LEU A 86 16.97 -17.98 6.26
#